data_AF-A0A2V4MVI1-F1
#
_entry.id   AF-A0A2V4MVI1-F1
#
_cell.length_a   1.000
_cell.length_b   1.000
_cell.length_c   1.000
_cell.angle_alpha   90.00
_cell.angle_beta   90.00
_cell.angle_gamma   90.00
#
_symmetry.space_group_name_H-M   'P 1'
#
loop_
_entity.id
_entity.type
_entity.pdbx_description
1 polymer ?
#
loop_
_entity_poly.entity_id
_entity_poly.type
_entity_poly.pdbx_seq_one_letter_code
_entity_poly.pdbx_strand_id
1 'polypeptide(L)'
;MARHIYACPLRWSDMDAFGHVNNVVFLRYLEEARIDFMFTQAAEAGAGEFAGGSVVARHEIDYKLPLVHRPAPVTIETWVTKIGGASVTVSYEVKDTAEDGTEKVYVRASSVVVPYDLQAARPRRISPVERAFLSRFLEGAPGTNGAAKAPQGVSAAAEAAKAANAAEAAKVAA
;
A
#
# COMPACT_ATOMS: atom_id res chain seq x y z
N MET A 1 -2.09 5.04 18.07
CA MET A 1 -1.73 5.70 16.78
C MET A 1 -2.55 5.04 15.70
N ALA A 2 -3.14 5.79 14.77
CA ALA A 2 -3.88 5.16 13.67
C ALA A 2 -2.90 4.50 12.70
N ARG A 3 -3.09 3.21 12.43
CA ARG A 3 -2.35 2.45 11.43
C ARG A 3 -3.35 1.99 10.37
N HIS A 4 -2.99 2.12 9.10
CA HIS A 4 -3.67 1.39 8.03
C HIS A 4 -3.14 -0.05 8.04
N ILE A 5 -4.04 -1.03 7.96
CA ILE A 5 -3.70 -2.45 8.06
C ILE A 5 -4.08 -3.10 6.74
N TYR A 6 -3.09 -3.74 6.11
CA TYR A 6 -3.28 -4.51 4.89
C TYR A 6 -2.84 -5.95 5.10
N ALA A 7 -3.74 -6.90 4.79
CA ALA A 7 -3.44 -8.32 4.81
C ALA A 7 -2.89 -8.73 3.43
N CYS A 8 -1.57 -8.84 3.30
CA CYS A 8 -0.92 -9.13 2.03
C CYS A 8 -0.81 -10.65 1.79
N PRO A 9 -1.46 -11.20 0.75
CA PRO A 9 -1.32 -12.61 0.40
C PRO A 9 0.10 -12.92 -0.07
N LEU A 10 0.64 -14.05 0.36
CA LEU A 10 1.95 -14.54 -0.07
C LEU A 10 1.78 -15.48 -1.25
N ARG A 11 2.62 -15.35 -2.27
CA ARG A 11 2.63 -16.27 -3.42
C ARG A 11 3.80 -17.22 -3.30
N TRP A 12 3.60 -18.47 -3.71
CA TRP A 12 4.70 -19.44 -3.77
C TRP A 12 5.87 -18.94 -4.63
N SER A 13 5.55 -18.26 -5.75
CA SER A 13 6.51 -17.67 -6.68
C SER A 13 7.35 -16.53 -6.11
N ASP A 14 6.99 -16.01 -4.93
CA ASP A 14 7.72 -14.92 -4.29
C ASP A 14 8.99 -15.42 -3.58
N MET A 15 9.10 -16.73 -3.34
CA MET A 15 10.30 -17.34 -2.80
C MET A 15 11.40 -17.52 -3.85
N ASP A 16 12.65 -17.36 -3.43
CA ASP A 16 13.82 -17.66 -4.26
C ASP A 16 14.50 -18.98 -3.86
N ALA A 17 15.62 -19.28 -4.52
CA ALA A 17 16.39 -20.51 -4.31
C ALA A 17 16.97 -20.64 -2.88
N PHE A 18 16.96 -19.58 -2.07
CA PHE A 18 17.42 -19.61 -0.68
C PHE A 18 16.30 -19.94 0.31
N GLY A 19 15.09 -20.24 -0.17
CA GLY A 19 14.01 -20.79 0.65
C GLY A 19 13.24 -19.76 1.47
N HIS A 20 13.32 -18.48 1.11
CA HIS A 20 12.54 -17.40 1.69
C HIS A 20 12.03 -16.46 0.60
N VAL A 21 11.07 -15.60 0.95
CA VAL A 21 10.59 -14.52 0.08
C VAL A 21 11.78 -13.66 -0.34
N ASN A 22 11.92 -13.43 -1.64
CA ASN A 22 13.00 -12.64 -2.19
C ASN A 22 12.93 -11.19 -1.71
N ASN A 23 14.08 -10.58 -1.43
CA ASN A 23 14.18 -9.23 -0.89
C ASN A 23 13.51 -8.17 -1.80
N VAL A 24 13.56 -8.34 -3.13
CA VAL A 24 12.97 -7.40 -4.10
C VAL A 24 11.44 -7.45 -4.07
N VAL A 25 10.85 -8.61 -3.77
CA VAL A 25 9.40 -8.79 -3.74
C VAL A 25 8.74 -7.97 -2.65
N PHE A 26 9.45 -7.66 -1.56
CA PHE A 26 8.92 -6.77 -0.53
C PHE A 26 8.51 -5.40 -1.07
N LEU A 27 9.18 -4.85 -2.10
CA LEU A 27 8.75 -3.60 -2.72
C LEU A 27 7.34 -3.69 -3.32
N ARG A 28 6.98 -4.86 -3.88
CA ARG A 28 5.62 -5.14 -4.36
C ARG A 28 4.63 -5.16 -3.19
N TYR A 29 4.98 -5.82 -2.09
CA TYR A 29 4.13 -5.87 -0.90
C TYR A 29 3.86 -4.48 -0.32
N LEU A 30 4.90 -3.63 -0.24
CA LEU A 30 4.77 -2.24 0.18
C LEU A 30 3.93 -1.41 -0.79
N GLU A 31 4.02 -1.69 -2.09
CA GLU A 31 3.17 -1.06 -3.11
C GLU A 31 1.69 -1.44 -2.96
N GLU A 32 1.36 -2.73 -2.82
CA GLU A 32 -0.02 -3.19 -2.63
C GLU A 32 -0.66 -2.50 -1.41
N ALA A 33 0.03 -2.48 -0.27
CA ALA A 33 -0.44 -1.80 0.93
C ALA A 33 -0.60 -0.28 0.72
N ARG A 34 0.35 0.36 0.00
CA ARG A 34 0.28 1.79 -0.32
C ARG A 34 -0.86 2.13 -1.27
N ILE A 35 -1.13 1.30 -2.27
CA ILE A 35 -2.24 1.52 -3.22
C ILE A 35 -3.57 1.41 -2.47
N ASP A 36 -3.74 0.39 -1.64
CA ASP A 36 -4.93 0.26 -0.79
C ASP A 36 -5.11 1.49 0.13
N PHE A 37 -4.02 1.94 0.76
CA PHE A 37 -4.02 3.10 1.65
C PHE A 37 -4.35 4.42 0.94
N MET A 38 -3.65 4.74 -0.14
CA MET A 38 -3.67 6.07 -0.76
C MET A 38 -4.72 6.23 -1.86
N PHE A 39 -5.25 5.12 -2.42
CA PHE A 39 -6.23 5.18 -3.50
C PHE A 39 -7.58 4.62 -3.07
N THR A 40 -7.64 3.42 -2.49
CA THR A 40 -8.92 2.82 -2.06
C THR A 40 -9.48 3.56 -0.85
N GLN A 41 -8.75 3.54 0.27
CA GLN A 41 -9.22 4.14 1.52
C GLN A 41 -9.34 5.66 1.44
N ALA A 42 -8.45 6.32 0.70
CA ALA A 42 -8.52 7.76 0.50
C ALA A 42 -9.73 8.15 -0.35
N ALA A 43 -10.04 7.41 -1.43
CA ALA A 43 -11.24 7.66 -2.24
C ALA A 43 -12.52 7.46 -1.43
N GLU A 44 -12.61 6.37 -0.65
CA GLU A 44 -13.74 6.13 0.26
C GLU A 44 -13.91 7.25 1.30
N ALA A 45 -12.81 7.87 1.73
CA ALA A 45 -12.81 9.00 2.65
C ALA A 45 -13.05 10.37 1.99
N GLY A 46 -13.37 10.42 0.68
CA GLY A 46 -13.59 11.66 -0.06
C GLY A 46 -12.30 12.41 -0.46
N ALA A 47 -11.14 11.76 -0.32
CA ALA A 47 -9.82 12.26 -0.71
C ALA A 47 -9.28 11.56 -1.97
N GLY A 48 -10.16 11.25 -2.92
CA GLY A 48 -9.82 10.54 -4.17
C GLY A 48 -8.91 11.30 -5.14
N GLU A 49 -8.49 12.52 -4.83
CA GLU A 49 -7.58 13.33 -5.66
C GLU A 49 -6.20 12.69 -5.85
N PHE A 50 -5.81 11.75 -4.98
CA PHE A 50 -4.63 10.91 -5.21
C PHE A 50 -4.69 10.13 -6.54
N ALA A 51 -5.89 9.88 -7.08
CA ALA A 51 -6.10 9.26 -8.38
C ALA A 51 -5.43 10.02 -9.54
N GLY A 52 -5.10 11.30 -9.38
CA GLY A 52 -4.32 12.07 -10.35
C GLY A 52 -2.88 11.56 -10.56
N GLY A 53 -2.42 10.63 -9.73
CA GLY A 53 -1.14 9.96 -9.84
C GLY A 53 -0.15 10.36 -8.75
N SER A 54 0.73 9.42 -8.40
CA SER A 54 1.88 9.67 -7.54
C SER A 54 3.06 8.81 -8.00
N VAL A 55 4.26 9.26 -7.68
CA VAL A 55 5.50 8.52 -7.95
C VAL A 55 6.28 8.31 -6.66
N VAL A 56 7.05 7.23 -6.58
CA VAL A 56 7.97 7.02 -5.49
C VAL A 56 9.32 7.66 -5.82
N ALA A 57 9.80 8.54 -4.94
CA ALA A 57 11.09 9.19 -5.07
C ALA A 57 12.22 8.43 -4.35
N ARG A 58 11.89 7.66 -3.30
CA ARG A 58 12.86 6.90 -2.49
C ARG A 58 12.18 5.76 -1.75
N HIS A 59 12.89 4.64 -1.64
CA HIS A 59 12.61 3.58 -0.68
C HIS A 59 13.81 3.43 0.28
N GLU A 60 13.52 3.12 1.53
CA GLU A 60 14.49 2.64 2.52
C GLU A 60 13.91 1.38 3.16
N ILE A 61 14.69 0.30 3.22
CA ILE A 61 14.21 -0.99 3.69
C ILE A 61 15.28 -1.64 4.57
N ASP A 62 14.86 -1.99 5.78
CA ASP A 62 15.58 -2.87 6.66
C ASP A 62 14.93 -4.26 6.67
N TYR A 63 15.66 -5.26 6.21
CA TYR A 63 15.28 -6.67 6.32
C TYR A 63 15.73 -7.23 7.67
N LYS A 64 14.79 -7.60 8.53
CA LYS A 64 15.06 -8.03 9.92
C LYS A 64 15.02 -9.55 10.08
N LEU A 65 14.04 -10.21 9.46
CA LEU A 65 13.85 -11.66 9.54
C LEU A 65 13.39 -12.22 8.19
N PRO A 66 13.76 -13.47 7.84
CA PRO A 66 13.24 -14.12 6.64
C PRO A 66 11.75 -14.42 6.79
N LEU A 67 11.00 -14.17 5.72
CA LEU A 67 9.59 -14.57 5.57
C LEU A 67 9.53 -15.78 4.65
N VAL A 68 8.80 -16.82 5.04
CA VAL A 68 8.62 -18.04 4.24
C VAL A 68 7.16 -18.13 3.81
N HIS A 69 6.92 -18.62 2.60
CA HIS A 69 5.57 -18.81 2.09
C HIS A 69 4.71 -19.65 3.04
N ARG A 70 3.46 -19.21 3.19
CA ARG A 70 2.39 -19.92 3.90
C ARG A 70 1.04 -19.44 3.34
N PRO A 71 -0.06 -20.19 3.53
CA PRO A 71 -1.39 -19.76 3.07
C PRO A 71 -1.91 -18.50 3.77
N ALA A 72 -1.55 -18.31 5.05
CA ALA A 72 -1.97 -17.14 5.80
C ALA A 72 -1.24 -15.87 5.30
N PRO A 73 -1.95 -14.74 5.09
CA PRO A 73 -1.32 -13.49 4.68
C PRO A 73 -0.33 -12.98 5.73
N VAL A 74 0.56 -12.08 5.32
CA VAL A 74 1.36 -11.28 6.25
C VAL A 74 0.71 -9.93 6.47
N THR A 75 0.78 -9.39 7.67
CA THR A 75 0.24 -8.07 7.98
C THR A 75 1.23 -7.00 7.58
N ILE A 76 0.76 -5.98 6.88
CA ILE A 76 1.50 -4.76 6.58
C ILE A 76 0.78 -3.61 7.27
N GLU A 77 1.44 -3.02 8.26
CA GLU A 77 0.98 -1.75 8.83
C GLU A 77 1.61 -0.60 8.06
N THR A 78 0.79 0.39 7.74
CA THR A 78 1.19 1.59 7.01
C THR A 78 0.78 2.83 7.79
N TRP A 79 1.69 3.79 7.90
CA TRP A 79 1.41 5.09 8.52
C TRP A 79 2.24 6.20 7.91
N VAL A 80 1.94 7.44 8.25
CA VAL A 80 2.65 8.61 7.75
C VAL A 80 3.59 9.12 8.84
N THR A 81 4.86 9.36 8.50
CA THR A 81 5.84 9.92 9.44
C THR A 81 6.17 11.38 9.14
N LYS A 82 5.91 11.84 7.91
CA LYS A 82 6.14 13.23 7.50
C LYS A 82 5.23 13.66 6.37
N ILE A 83 4.65 14.85 6.47
CA ILE A 83 3.87 15.48 5.37
C ILE A 83 4.54 16.81 5.00
N GLY A 84 5.28 16.82 3.88
CA GLY A 84 5.86 18.03 3.30
C GLY A 84 4.83 18.80 2.45
N GLY A 85 5.30 19.77 1.66
CA GLY A 85 4.42 20.53 0.75
C GLY A 85 4.10 19.80 -0.56
N ALA A 86 5.01 18.94 -1.04
CA ALA A 86 4.90 18.19 -2.30
C ALA A 86 5.39 16.75 -2.16
N SER A 87 5.52 16.24 -0.94
CA SER A 87 5.95 14.88 -0.66
C SER A 87 5.41 14.40 0.67
N VAL A 88 5.22 13.10 0.80
CA VAL A 88 4.83 12.43 2.04
C VAL A 88 5.78 11.26 2.28
N THR A 89 6.21 11.08 3.53
CA THR A 89 6.95 9.88 3.94
C THR A 89 5.97 8.92 4.57
N VAL A 90 5.83 7.76 3.93
CA VAL A 90 5.00 6.65 4.38
C VAL A 90 5.93 5.58 4.95
N SER A 91 5.65 5.12 6.16
CA SER A 91 6.40 4.09 6.85
C SER A 91 5.60 2.79 6.94
N TYR A 92 6.32 1.68 6.99
CA TYR A 92 5.75 0.34 6.93
C TYR A 92 6.41 -0.61 7.92
N GLU A 93 5.61 -1.51 8.46
CA GLU A 93 6.07 -2.72 9.13
C GLU A 93 5.37 -3.94 8.51
N VAL A 94 6.17 -4.89 8.01
CA VAL A 94 5.69 -6.20 7.58
C VAL A 94 5.91 -7.17 8.72
N LYS A 95 4.83 -7.67 9.32
CA LYS A 95 4.92 -8.44 10.58
C LYS A 95 3.81 -9.48 10.72
N ASP A 96 4.04 -10.40 11.64
CA ASP A 96 3.00 -11.23 12.25
C ASP A 96 2.86 -10.86 13.72
N THR A 97 1.65 -11.01 14.26
CA THR A 97 1.37 -10.88 15.69
C THR A 97 0.86 -12.22 16.20
N ALA A 98 1.56 -12.79 17.17
CA ALA A 98 1.15 -14.03 17.84
C ALA A 98 -0.05 -13.81 18.77
N GLU A 99 -0.68 -14.88 19.22
CA GLU A 99 -1.85 -14.81 20.12
C GLU A 99 -1.54 -14.12 21.46
N ASP A 100 -0.29 -14.24 21.93
CA ASP A 100 0.20 -13.58 23.14
C ASP A 100 0.56 -12.10 22.93
N GLY A 101 0.36 -11.57 21.72
CA GLY A 101 0.67 -10.20 21.34
C GLY A 101 2.12 -9.99 20.90
N THR A 102 2.97 -11.02 20.90
CA THR A 102 4.36 -10.89 20.44
C THR A 102 4.41 -10.61 18.95
N GLU A 103 5.15 -9.57 18.56
CA GLU A 103 5.32 -9.19 17.15
C GLU A 103 6.60 -9.78 16.56
N LYS A 104 6.47 -10.42 15.41
CA LYS A 104 7.59 -10.84 14.58
C LYS A 104 7.68 -9.93 13.36
N VAL A 105 8.59 -8.97 13.41
CA VAL A 105 8.81 -7.99 12.33
C VAL A 105 9.81 -8.55 11.31
N TYR A 106 9.36 -8.73 10.07
CA TYR A 106 10.18 -9.18 8.95
C TYR A 106 10.89 -8.02 8.27
N VAL A 107 10.17 -6.92 8.04
CA VAL A 107 10.67 -5.73 7.35
C VAL A 107 10.20 -4.47 8.05
N ARG A 108 11.10 -3.51 8.20
CA ARG A 108 10.77 -2.10 8.44
C ARG A 108 11.15 -1.32 7.19
N ALA A 109 10.26 -0.47 6.71
CA ALA A 109 10.54 0.29 5.51
C ALA A 109 9.95 1.69 5.56
N SER A 110 10.46 2.58 4.71
CA SER A 110 9.83 3.84 4.40
C SER A 110 9.89 4.14 2.91
N SER A 111 8.91 4.91 2.43
CA SER A 111 8.85 5.39 1.06
C SER A 111 8.55 6.88 1.06
N VAL A 112 9.30 7.64 0.26
CA VAL A 112 8.98 9.05 -0.02
C VAL A 112 8.15 9.07 -1.30
N VAL A 113 6.88 9.45 -1.16
CA VAL A 113 5.91 9.52 -2.25
C VAL A 113 5.67 10.98 -2.61
N VAL A 114 5.61 11.26 -3.91
CA VAL A 114 5.41 12.59 -4.48
C VAL A 114 4.13 12.56 -5.31
N PRO A 115 3.09 13.35 -4.98
CA PRO A 115 1.96 13.52 -5.87
C PRO A 115 2.42 14.12 -7.19
N TYR A 116 1.92 13.60 -8.30
CA TYR A 116 2.46 13.88 -9.62
C TYR A 116 1.33 14.19 -10.61
N ASP A 117 1.53 15.21 -11.44
CA ASP A 117 0.67 15.49 -12.58
C ASP A 117 1.21 14.72 -13.78
N LEU A 118 0.52 13.65 -14.16
CA LEU A 118 0.93 12.77 -15.26
C LEU A 118 0.83 13.43 -16.63
N GLN A 119 -0.09 14.39 -16.81
CA GLN A 119 -0.25 15.10 -18.08
C GLN A 119 0.83 16.16 -18.26
N ALA A 120 1.09 16.94 -17.21
CA ALA A 120 2.14 17.95 -17.22
C ALA A 120 3.54 17.41 -16.90
N ALA A 121 3.67 16.10 -16.64
CA ALA A 121 4.91 15.40 -16.30
C ALA A 121 5.74 16.12 -15.22
N ARG A 122 5.10 16.53 -14.13
CA ARG A 122 5.77 17.24 -13.03
C ARG A 122 5.16 16.97 -11.65
N PRO A 123 5.95 17.08 -10.56
CA PRO A 123 5.41 17.05 -9.21
C PRO A 123 4.36 18.14 -8.97
N ARG A 124 3.36 17.82 -8.14
CA ARG A 124 2.35 18.78 -7.66
C ARG A 124 2.35 18.90 -6.14
N ARG A 125 1.72 19.95 -5.63
CA ARG A 125 1.51 20.12 -4.19
C ARG A 125 0.49 19.10 -3.68
N ILE A 126 0.68 18.70 -2.42
CA ILE A 126 -0.34 17.96 -1.66
C ILE A 126 -1.51 18.91 -1.41
N SER A 127 -2.72 18.50 -1.80
CA SER A 127 -3.93 19.31 -1.61
C SER A 127 -4.33 19.39 -0.13
N PRO A 128 -5.15 20.36 0.27
CA PRO A 128 -5.68 20.42 1.64
C PRO A 128 -6.46 19.16 2.03
N VAL A 129 -7.20 18.57 1.10
CA VAL A 129 -7.99 17.34 1.31
C VAL A 129 -7.08 16.14 1.54
N GLU A 130 -6.08 15.96 0.68
CA GLU A 130 -5.05 14.93 0.84
C GLU A 130 -4.30 15.07 2.17
N ARG A 131 -3.91 16.30 2.52
CA ARG A 131 -3.24 16.58 3.80
C ARG A 131 -4.12 16.20 4.99
N ALA A 132 -5.39 16.58 4.97
CA ALA A 132 -6.33 16.25 6.04
C ALA A 132 -6.46 14.73 6.20
N PHE A 133 -6.59 13.99 5.11
CA PHE A 133 -6.63 12.53 5.12
C PHE A 133 -5.34 11.91 5.70
N LEU A 134 -4.18 12.27 5.15
CA LEU A 134 -2.88 11.75 5.59
C LEU A 134 -2.61 12.06 7.06
N SER A 135 -3.06 13.22 7.56
CA SER A 135 -2.83 13.63 8.94
C SER A 135 -3.52 12.72 9.97
N ARG A 136 -4.55 11.97 9.57
CA ARG A 136 -5.20 10.97 10.44
C ARG A 136 -4.26 9.82 10.81
N PHE A 137 -3.30 9.52 9.94
CA PHE A 137 -2.31 8.46 10.07
C PHE A 137 -0.91 9.00 10.40
N LEU A 138 -0.80 10.29 10.70
CA LEU A 138 0.48 10.89 11.06
C LEU A 138 0.95 10.36 12.41
N GLU A 139 2.21 9.98 12.49
CA GLU A 139 2.88 9.57 13.71
C GLU A 139 2.72 10.64 14.80
N GLY A 140 2.29 10.23 15.99
CA GLY A 140 1.97 11.14 17.09
C GLY A 140 0.53 11.70 17.07
N ALA A 141 -0.29 11.40 16.05
CA ALA A 141 -1.70 11.75 16.07
C ALA A 141 -2.49 10.90 17.10
N PRO A 142 -3.47 11.49 17.81
CA PRO A 142 -4.35 10.74 18.70
C PRO A 142 -5.09 9.65 17.90
N GLY A 143 -5.00 8.40 18.37
CA GLY A 143 -5.35 7.24 17.57
C GLY A 143 -6.83 7.17 17.20
N THR A 144 -7.15 7.19 15.91
CA THR A 144 -8.43 6.65 15.41
C THR A 144 -8.24 5.15 15.23
N ASN A 145 -8.93 4.34 16.02
CA ASN A 145 -8.90 2.89 15.92
C ASN A 145 -9.60 2.46 14.61
N GLY A 146 -8.83 2.21 13.56
CA GLY A 146 -9.35 1.74 12.28
C GLY A 146 -9.57 0.24 12.34
N ALA A 147 -10.81 -0.19 12.56
CA ALA A 147 -11.19 -1.59 12.42
C ALA A 147 -10.88 -2.04 10.98
N ALA A 148 -9.97 -3.00 10.83
CA ALA A 148 -9.68 -3.65 9.57
C ALA A 148 -10.97 -4.28 9.02
N LYS A 149 -11.45 -3.81 7.87
CA LYS A 149 -12.39 -4.57 7.07
C LYS A 149 -11.55 -5.49 6.18
N ALA A 150 -11.70 -6.80 6.36
CA ALA A 150 -11.14 -7.79 5.45
C ALA A 150 -11.52 -7.42 4.00
N PRO A 151 -10.67 -7.70 2.99
CA PRO A 151 -10.93 -7.31 1.61
C PRO A 151 -12.21 -7.98 1.12
N GLN A 152 -13.33 -7.27 1.20
CA GLN A 152 -14.57 -7.58 0.52
C GLN A 152 -14.59 -6.72 -0.74
N GLY A 153 -14.11 -7.27 -1.87
CA GLY A 153 -14.30 -6.57 -3.15
C GLY A 153 -13.17 -6.64 -4.16
N VAL A 154 -12.42 -7.74 -4.29
CA VAL A 154 -11.68 -7.99 -5.54
C VAL A 154 -12.65 -8.36 -6.69
N SER A 155 -13.92 -8.62 -6.39
CA SER A 155 -14.93 -9.04 -7.38
C SER A 155 -15.37 -7.92 -8.33
N ALA A 156 -15.72 -6.73 -7.87
CA ALA A 156 -16.34 -5.71 -8.73
C ALA A 156 -15.36 -4.99 -9.67
N ALA A 157 -14.15 -4.66 -9.20
CA ALA A 157 -13.14 -4.00 -10.05
C ALA A 157 -12.50 -4.97 -11.06
N ALA A 158 -12.34 -6.24 -10.70
CA ALA A 158 -11.89 -7.28 -11.62
C ALA A 158 -12.94 -7.60 -12.69
N GLU A 159 -14.23 -7.60 -12.34
CA GLU A 159 -15.34 -7.74 -13.29
C GLU A 159 -15.38 -6.58 -14.30
N ALA A 160 -15.19 -5.32 -13.84
CA ALA A 160 -15.16 -4.15 -14.71
C ALA A 160 -13.95 -4.15 -15.68
N ALA A 161 -12.77 -4.55 -15.20
CA ALA A 161 -11.57 -4.67 -16.03
C ALA A 161 -11.65 -5.84 -17.03
N LYS A 162 -12.33 -6.93 -16.66
CA LYS A 162 -12.57 -8.09 -17.53
C LYS A 162 -13.58 -7.78 -18.63
N ALA A 163 -14.62 -7.00 -18.33
CA ALA A 163 -15.59 -6.53 -19.31
C ALA A 163 -14.98 -5.56 -20.34
N ALA A 164 -14.08 -4.66 -19.91
CA ALA A 164 -13.37 -3.75 -20.81
C ALA A 164 -12.45 -4.49 -21.80
N ASN A 165 -11.66 -5.47 -21.32
CA ASN A 165 -10.75 -6.25 -22.16
C ASN A 165 -11.49 -7.21 -23.13
N ALA A 166 -12.64 -7.76 -22.74
CA ALA A 166 -13.44 -8.61 -23.62
C ALA A 166 -14.04 -7.82 -24.80
N ALA A 167 -14.45 -6.57 -24.56
CA ALA A 167 -14.95 -5.67 -25.60
C ALA A 167 -13.86 -5.23 -26.58
N GLU A 168 -12.61 -5.10 -26.11
CA GLU A 168 -11.46 -4.76 -26.96
C GLU A 168 -10.99 -5.96 -27.80
N ALA A 169 -10.94 -7.16 -27.23
CA ALA A 169 -10.59 -8.39 -27.95
C ALA A 169 -11.60 -8.72 -29.09
N ALA A 170 -12.89 -8.41 -28.90
CA ALA A 170 -13.91 -8.61 -29.92
C ALA A 170 -13.78 -7.64 -31.12
N LYS A 171 -13.13 -6.49 -30.94
CA LYS A 171 -12.87 -5.52 -32.03
C LYS A 171 -11.64 -5.87 -32.87
N VAL A 172 -10.72 -6.66 -32.34
CA VAL A 172 -9.49 -7.08 -33.06
C VAL A 172 -9.71 -8.36 -33.87
N ALA A 173 -10.79 -9.10 -33.58
CA ALA A 173 -11.14 -10.36 -34.25
C ALA A 173 -12.22 -10.23 -35.35
N ALA A 174 -12.65 -9.01 -35.69
CA ALA A 174 -13.58 -8.69 -36.77
C ALA A 174 -12.87 -7.91 -37.88
#